data_AF-A0A3R9QKH9-F1
#
_entry.id   AF-A0A3R9QKH9-F1
#
_cell.length_a   1.000
_cell.length_b   1.000
_cell.length_c   1.000
_cell.angle_alpha   90.00
_cell.angle_beta   90.00
_cell.angle_gamma   90.00
#
_symmetry.space_group_name_H-M   'P 1'
#
loop_
_entity.id
_entity.type
_entity.pdbx_description
1 polymer ?
#
loop_
_entity_poly.entity_id
_entity_poly.type
_entity_poly.pdbx_seq_one_letter_code
_entity_poly.pdbx_strand_id
1 'polypeptide(L)'
;MRRLAALIALIFAIPSTAIFAQTRVMNMTAIRNRPFTATESHTGPNFIGAVTQKIARNSEGSLYYQAPEGTIYIFDVTSKTRTTLFVTSRRYRVDAMPQLAAGVVSEEQVARMAARVDQARPVHVEQNGIIQDGHSIGTKNIQGFVAFGHLTTFKGTDEKANITDRTEEVWESPLVGVINAKTEDHVGGENSTMIRGNFQMTEPDPALFQIPAGYLPEKGT
;
A
#
# COMPACT_ATOMS: atom_id res chain seq x y z
N MET A 1 20.86 13.36 28.61
CA MET A 1 20.29 14.25 27.58
C MET A 1 20.05 13.46 26.31
N ARG A 2 18.88 13.70 25.72
CA ARG A 2 18.20 12.94 24.66
C ARG A 2 19.01 12.83 23.37
N ARG A 3 19.02 11.65 22.75
CA ARG A 3 19.07 11.50 21.29
C ARG A 3 18.00 10.50 20.85
N LEU A 4 16.82 11.07 20.62
CA LEU A 4 15.70 10.47 19.90
C LEU A 4 15.82 10.91 18.43
N ALA A 5 15.26 10.12 17.53
CA ALA A 5 14.98 10.41 16.11
C ALA A 5 16.10 10.16 15.08
N ALA A 6 16.22 8.88 14.71
CA ALA A 6 16.53 8.49 13.34
C ALA A 6 15.68 7.25 13.00
N LEU A 7 14.37 7.43 12.85
CA LEU A 7 13.52 6.43 12.21
C LEU A 7 13.65 6.65 10.70
N ILE A 8 14.76 6.18 10.15
CA ILE A 8 14.95 6.03 8.71
C ILE A 8 13.96 4.94 8.30
N ALA A 9 12.96 5.31 7.50
CA ALA A 9 12.06 4.38 6.85
C ALA A 9 12.89 3.51 5.89
N LEU A 10 13.36 2.39 6.42
CA LEU A 10 14.06 1.35 5.69
C LEU A 10 13.00 0.48 5.00
N ILE A 11 12.67 0.81 3.76
CA ILE A 11 11.91 -0.10 2.88
C ILE A 11 12.89 -0.56 1.80
N PHE A 12 13.58 -1.68 2.07
CA PHE A 12 14.47 -2.33 1.12
C PHE A 12 13.97 -3.74 0.80
N ALA A 13 13.85 -3.98 -0.51
CA ALA A 13 13.94 -5.24 -1.26
C ALA A 13 13.10 -6.46 -0.82
N ILE A 14 12.05 -6.79 -1.61
CA ILE A 14 11.62 -8.19 -1.83
C ILE A 14 11.09 -8.36 -3.28
N PRO A 15 11.46 -9.42 -4.02
CA PRO A 15 10.97 -9.66 -5.38
C PRO A 15 9.57 -10.28 -5.41
N SER A 16 8.95 -10.27 -6.60
CA SER A 16 7.70 -10.96 -7.01
C SER A 16 6.37 -10.26 -6.74
N THR A 17 5.56 -10.20 -7.80
CA THR A 17 4.27 -9.52 -7.99
C THR A 17 3.18 -9.84 -6.95
N ALA A 18 3.28 -10.95 -6.21
CA ALA A 18 2.37 -11.28 -5.10
C ALA A 18 2.68 -10.52 -3.80
N ILE A 19 3.94 -10.08 -3.60
CA ILE A 19 4.39 -9.33 -2.43
C ILE A 19 4.05 -7.83 -2.55
N PHE A 20 3.73 -7.36 -3.76
CA PHE A 20 3.30 -5.99 -4.00
C PHE A 20 1.92 -5.68 -3.42
N ALA A 21 0.98 -6.64 -3.39
CA ALA A 21 -0.31 -6.43 -2.74
C ALA A 21 -0.19 -6.38 -1.21
N GLN A 22 0.53 -7.32 -0.59
CA GLN A 22 0.71 -7.34 0.87
C GLN A 22 1.56 -6.16 1.39
N THR A 23 2.64 -5.78 0.69
CA THR A 23 3.49 -4.66 1.10
C THR A 23 2.78 -3.32 0.89
N ARG A 24 1.94 -3.18 -0.15
CA ARG A 24 1.13 -1.96 -0.35
C ARG A 24 0.02 -1.81 0.68
N VAL A 25 -0.58 -2.91 1.13
CA VAL A 25 -1.59 -2.89 2.21
C VAL A 25 -0.95 -2.60 3.57
N MET A 26 0.30 -3.01 3.82
CA MET A 26 1.05 -2.57 5.02
C MET A 26 1.53 -1.11 4.92
N ASN A 27 1.79 -0.60 3.71
CA ASN A 27 2.08 0.81 3.44
C ASN A 27 0.83 1.70 3.39
N MET A 28 -0.38 1.11 3.43
CA MET A 28 -1.61 1.82 3.76
C MET A 28 -1.59 2.09 5.26
N THR A 29 -0.79 3.08 5.63
CA THR A 29 -0.61 3.51 7.00
C THR A 29 -1.96 3.60 7.73
N ALA A 30 -2.10 2.79 8.78
CA ALA A 30 -3.13 2.98 9.78
C ALA A 30 -2.91 4.38 10.36
N ILE A 31 -3.81 5.32 10.10
CA ILE A 31 -3.75 6.68 10.64
C ILE A 31 -4.97 6.88 11.50
N ARG A 32 -4.73 7.17 12.77
CA ARG A 32 -5.79 7.40 13.74
C ARG A 32 -6.51 8.72 13.42
N ASN A 33 -7.80 8.79 13.73
CA ASN A 33 -8.69 9.94 13.53
C ASN A 33 -8.79 10.43 12.08
N ARG A 34 -8.53 9.56 11.11
CA ARG A 34 -8.64 9.85 9.67
C ARG A 34 -9.41 8.73 8.98
N PRO A 35 -10.70 8.53 9.32
CA PRO A 35 -11.47 7.50 8.65
C PRO A 35 -11.67 7.85 7.18
N PHE A 36 -11.72 6.81 6.34
CA PHE A 36 -12.13 6.98 4.95
C PHE A 36 -12.71 5.69 4.38
N THR A 37 -13.46 5.83 3.28
CA THR A 37 -13.67 4.76 2.31
C THR A 37 -13.18 5.21 0.95
N ALA A 38 -12.75 4.27 0.13
CA ALA A 38 -12.43 4.53 -1.26
C ALA A 38 -12.63 3.28 -2.12
N THR A 39 -12.55 3.48 -3.42
CA THR A 39 -12.58 2.45 -4.43
C THR A 39 -11.20 2.35 -5.07
N GLU A 40 -10.67 1.14 -5.20
CA GLU A 40 -9.39 0.88 -5.87
C GLU A 40 -9.64 0.09 -7.15
N SER A 41 -9.14 0.60 -8.27
CA SER A 41 -9.25 -0.02 -9.58
C SER A 41 -7.87 -0.45 -10.08
N HIS A 42 -7.76 -1.68 -10.55
CA HIS A 42 -6.55 -2.24 -11.15
C HIS A 42 -6.77 -2.54 -12.62
N THR A 43 -5.80 -2.18 -13.45
CA THR A 43 -5.72 -2.56 -14.86
C THR A 43 -4.34 -3.14 -15.17
N GLY A 44 -4.27 -4.10 -16.09
CA GLY A 44 -3.03 -4.72 -16.53
C GLY A 44 -3.24 -6.12 -17.10
N PRO A 45 -2.18 -6.78 -17.60
CA PRO A 45 -2.28 -8.08 -18.29
C PRO A 45 -2.79 -9.21 -17.39
N ASN A 46 -2.55 -9.11 -16.08
CA ASN A 46 -3.03 -10.06 -15.09
C ASN A 46 -4.51 -9.86 -14.71
N PHE A 47 -5.19 -8.87 -15.29
CA PHE A 47 -6.59 -8.54 -15.00
C PHE A 47 -7.43 -8.61 -16.27
N ILE A 48 -8.48 -9.45 -16.26
CA ILE A 48 -9.49 -9.43 -17.33
C ILE A 48 -10.38 -8.20 -17.10
N GLY A 49 -9.98 -7.06 -17.66
CA GLY A 49 -10.65 -5.77 -17.47
C GLY A 49 -10.27 -5.06 -16.16
N ALA A 50 -10.97 -3.97 -15.85
CA ALA A 50 -10.73 -3.20 -14.63
C ALA A 50 -11.36 -3.93 -13.41
N VAL A 51 -10.52 -4.41 -12.49
CA VAL A 51 -11.00 -4.98 -11.22
C VAL A 51 -11.15 -3.87 -10.21
N THR A 52 -12.33 -3.76 -9.60
CA THR A 52 -12.67 -2.70 -8.65
C THR A 52 -12.91 -3.28 -7.26
N GLN A 53 -12.30 -2.66 -6.24
CA GLN A 53 -12.28 -3.13 -4.86
C GLN A 53 -12.60 -2.02 -3.87
N LYS A 54 -13.11 -2.40 -2.69
CA LYS A 54 -13.37 -1.47 -1.60
C LYS A 54 -12.23 -1.49 -0.58
N ILE A 55 -11.83 -0.30 -0.17
CA ILE A 55 -10.93 -0.05 0.95
C ILE A 55 -11.65 0.84 1.97
N ALA A 56 -11.46 0.55 3.25
CA ALA A 56 -11.96 1.41 4.32
C ALA A 56 -11.00 1.45 5.49
N ARG A 57 -10.85 2.63 6.11
CA ARG A 57 -10.12 2.81 7.36
C ARG A 57 -11.05 3.46 8.38
N ASN A 58 -11.10 2.93 9.59
CA ASN A 58 -11.88 3.51 10.68
C ASN A 58 -11.07 4.54 11.48
N SER A 59 -11.72 5.19 12.44
CA SER A 59 -11.11 6.20 13.32
C SER A 59 -9.95 5.67 14.17
N GLU A 60 -9.95 4.39 14.55
CA GLU A 60 -8.83 3.76 15.27
C GLU A 60 -7.61 3.48 14.37
N GLY A 61 -7.78 3.60 13.05
CA GLY A 61 -6.78 3.30 12.05
C GLY A 61 -6.81 1.85 11.57
N SER A 62 -7.73 1.02 12.06
CA SER A 62 -7.97 -0.32 11.54
C SER A 62 -8.45 -0.25 10.10
N LEU A 63 -8.07 -1.24 9.30
CA LEU A 63 -8.18 -1.22 7.85
C LEU A 63 -8.92 -2.45 7.34
N TYR A 64 -9.90 -2.23 6.47
CA TYR A 64 -10.54 -3.23 5.64
C TYR A 64 -10.03 -3.10 4.20
N TYR A 65 -9.64 -4.21 3.61
CA TYR A 65 -9.20 -4.28 2.21
C TYR A 65 -9.73 -5.55 1.55
N GLN A 66 -10.48 -5.38 0.46
CA GLN A 66 -10.87 -6.49 -0.40
C GLN A 66 -9.85 -6.60 -1.54
N ALA A 67 -9.16 -7.74 -1.65
CA ALA A 67 -8.16 -7.96 -2.68
C ALA A 67 -8.78 -8.43 -4.00
N PRO A 68 -8.06 -8.33 -5.13
CA PRO A 68 -8.59 -8.67 -6.46
C PRO A 68 -9.11 -10.10 -6.57
N GLU A 69 -8.47 -11.05 -5.88
CA GLU A 69 -8.84 -12.46 -5.84
C GLU A 69 -10.09 -12.75 -4.99
N GLY A 70 -10.67 -11.72 -4.35
CA GLY A 70 -11.86 -11.83 -3.52
C GLY A 70 -11.61 -12.12 -2.05
N THR A 71 -10.35 -12.36 -1.64
CA THR A 71 -9.97 -12.43 -0.22
C THR A 71 -10.14 -11.07 0.44
N ILE A 72 -10.65 -11.04 1.67
CA ILE A 72 -10.73 -9.81 2.46
C ILE A 72 -9.70 -9.87 3.59
N TYR A 73 -9.02 -8.75 3.82
CA TYR A 73 -8.10 -8.56 4.91
C TYR A 73 -8.62 -7.45 5.83
N ILE A 74 -8.69 -7.76 7.12
CA ILE A 74 -9.00 -6.81 8.19
C ILE A 74 -7.77 -6.70 9.08
N PHE A 75 -7.12 -5.54 9.10
CA PHE A 75 -6.01 -5.23 9.99
C PHE A 75 -6.58 -4.44 11.16
N ASP A 76 -6.68 -5.10 12.31
CA ASP A 76 -7.22 -4.47 13.52
C ASP A 76 -6.08 -3.98 14.41
N VAL A 77 -5.91 -2.66 14.43
CA VAL A 77 -4.89 -1.97 15.22
C VAL A 77 -5.10 -2.17 16.71
N THR A 78 -6.35 -2.21 17.18
CA THR A 78 -6.67 -2.28 18.60
C THR A 78 -6.34 -3.65 19.18
N SER A 79 -6.73 -4.72 18.49
CA SER A 79 -6.39 -6.09 18.90
C SER A 79 -5.01 -6.55 18.43
N LYS A 80 -4.33 -5.77 17.56
CA LYS A 80 -3.06 -6.14 16.92
C LYS A 80 -3.14 -7.45 16.16
N THR A 81 -4.17 -7.60 15.35
CA THR A 81 -4.40 -8.81 14.56
C THR A 81 -4.61 -8.50 13.08
N ARG A 82 -4.38 -9.51 12.24
CA ARG A 82 -4.88 -9.56 10.87
C ARG A 82 -5.87 -10.70 10.77
N THR A 83 -7.10 -10.37 10.40
CA THR A 83 -8.09 -11.36 10.00
C THR A 83 -8.11 -11.49 8.48
N THR A 84 -7.88 -12.69 7.98
CA THR A 84 -8.04 -13.05 6.57
C THR A 84 -9.38 -13.78 6.41
N LEU A 85 -10.27 -13.25 5.56
CA LEU A 85 -11.56 -13.86 5.23
C LEU A 85 -11.50 -14.45 3.82
N PHE A 86 -11.69 -15.77 3.74
CA PHE A 86 -11.81 -16.51 2.50
C PHE A 86 -13.28 -16.56 2.08
N VAL A 87 -13.69 -15.62 1.23
CA VAL A 87 -15.11 -15.37 0.90
C VAL A 87 -15.79 -16.61 0.31
N THR A 88 -15.16 -17.26 -0.67
CA THR A 88 -15.73 -18.43 -1.35
C THR A 88 -15.96 -19.62 -0.42
N SER A 89 -15.03 -19.91 0.48
CA SER A 89 -15.14 -21.04 1.42
C SER A 89 -15.84 -20.68 2.73
N ARG A 90 -16.17 -19.40 2.94
CA ARG A 90 -16.66 -18.84 4.21
C ARG A 90 -15.79 -19.24 5.39
N ARG A 91 -14.48 -19.16 5.21
CA ARG A 91 -13.49 -19.45 6.26
C ARG A 91 -12.75 -18.20 6.68
N TYR A 92 -12.20 -18.20 7.88
CA TYR A 92 -11.33 -17.11 8.35
C TYR A 92 -10.11 -17.61 9.08
N ARG A 93 -9.02 -16.84 9.03
CA ARG A 93 -7.83 -17.01 9.85
C ARG A 93 -7.54 -15.71 10.59
N VAL A 94 -7.10 -15.79 11.84
CA VAL A 94 -6.65 -14.65 12.63
C VAL A 94 -5.19 -14.84 12.97
N ASP A 95 -4.35 -13.92 12.50
CA ASP A 95 -2.91 -13.91 12.72
C ASP A 95 -2.53 -12.76 13.66
N ALA A 96 -1.65 -13.01 14.63
CA ALA A 96 -1.12 -11.95 15.49
C ALA A 96 -0.17 -11.04 14.72
N MET A 97 -0.33 -9.72 14.88
CA MET A 97 0.51 -8.68 14.29
C MET A 97 0.95 -7.68 15.37
N PRO A 98 1.86 -8.05 16.29
CA PRO A 98 2.26 -7.22 17.43
C PRO A 98 2.81 -5.84 17.04
N GLN A 99 3.35 -5.73 15.82
CA GLN A 99 3.90 -4.51 15.22
C GLN A 99 2.83 -3.58 14.63
N LEU A 100 1.57 -4.01 14.53
CA LEU A 100 0.51 -3.19 13.96
C LEU A 100 0.22 -2.01 14.90
N ALA A 101 0.32 -0.81 14.36
CA ALA A 101 0.09 0.43 15.09
C ALA A 101 -0.44 1.50 14.15
N ALA A 102 -1.38 2.31 14.64
CA ALA A 102 -1.81 3.51 13.94
C ALA A 102 -0.88 4.69 14.25
N GLY A 103 -0.39 5.35 13.20
CA GLY A 103 0.28 6.63 13.29
C GLY A 103 -0.72 7.79 13.48
N VAL A 104 -0.17 8.96 13.76
CA VAL A 104 -0.90 10.23 13.72
C VAL A 104 -0.21 11.11 12.69
N VAL A 105 -1.01 11.63 11.76
CA VAL A 105 -0.54 12.56 10.72
C VAL A 105 -1.22 13.91 10.93
N SER A 106 -0.42 14.89 11.33
CA SER A 106 -0.78 16.30 11.44
C SER A 106 -0.57 17.03 10.11
N GLU A 107 -1.28 18.13 9.92
CA GLU A 107 -1.10 19.00 8.74
C GLU A 107 0.32 19.56 8.65
N GLU A 108 0.96 19.85 9.78
CA GLU A 108 2.35 20.27 9.82
C GLU A 108 3.30 19.17 9.31
N GLN A 109 3.04 17.90 9.61
CA GLN A 109 3.80 16.79 9.02
C GLN A 109 3.62 16.74 7.49
N VAL A 110 2.39 16.92 7.00
CA VAL A 110 2.13 16.95 5.55
C VAL A 110 2.89 18.10 4.88
N ALA A 111 2.85 19.31 5.46
CA ALA A 111 3.57 20.47 4.95
C ALA A 111 5.09 20.26 4.95
N ARG A 112 5.64 19.66 6.02
CA ARG A 112 7.07 19.30 6.08
C ARG A 112 7.45 18.24 5.05
N MET A 113 6.58 17.28 4.77
CA MET A 113 6.82 16.29 3.71
C MET A 113 6.86 16.97 2.35
N ALA A 114 5.93 17.88 2.06
CA ALA A 114 5.93 18.65 0.82
C ALA A 114 7.22 19.45 0.61
N ALA A 115 7.66 20.19 1.64
CA ALA A 115 8.92 20.94 1.55
C ALA A 115 10.16 20.05 1.33
N ARG A 116 10.13 18.79 1.79
CA ARG A 116 11.24 17.83 1.59
C ARG A 116 11.24 17.24 0.20
N VAL A 117 10.08 17.07 -0.45
CA VAL A 117 9.98 16.50 -1.79
C VAL A 117 10.73 17.34 -2.81
N ASP A 118 10.70 18.66 -2.66
CA ASP A 118 11.44 19.60 -3.53
C ASP A 118 12.95 19.57 -3.28
N GLN A 119 13.39 19.06 -2.13
CA GLN A 119 14.80 18.97 -1.73
C GLN A 119 15.34 17.53 -1.84
N ALA A 120 14.50 16.58 -2.23
CA ALA A 120 14.85 15.17 -2.29
C ALA A 120 15.88 14.96 -3.40
N ARG A 121 17.02 14.37 -3.04
CA ARG A 121 18.04 13.97 -4.02
C ARG A 121 17.67 12.62 -4.62
N PRO A 122 18.04 12.37 -5.88
CA PRO A 122 17.96 11.03 -6.45
C PRO A 122 18.71 10.01 -5.58
N VAL A 123 18.16 8.82 -5.50
CA VAL A 123 18.71 7.66 -4.81
C VAL A 123 19.16 6.66 -5.86
N HIS A 124 20.35 6.09 -5.66
CA HIS A 124 20.91 5.05 -6.50
C HIS A 124 21.37 3.90 -5.61
N VAL A 125 20.94 2.68 -5.94
CA VAL A 125 21.25 1.47 -5.20
C VAL A 125 21.58 0.37 -6.19
N GLU A 126 22.68 -0.34 -5.95
CA GLU A 126 23.04 -1.55 -6.69
C GLU A 126 23.04 -2.72 -5.72
N GLN A 127 22.26 -3.75 -6.03
CA GLN A 127 22.19 -4.96 -5.22
C GLN A 127 21.88 -6.17 -6.10
N ASN A 128 22.68 -7.23 -5.95
CA ASN A 128 22.44 -8.53 -6.60
C ASN A 128 22.27 -8.43 -8.13
N GLY A 129 23.07 -7.59 -8.79
CA GLY A 129 23.01 -7.38 -10.25
C GLY A 129 21.84 -6.51 -10.73
N ILE A 130 21.04 -5.96 -9.81
CA ILE A 130 19.96 -5.01 -10.10
C ILE A 130 20.38 -3.62 -9.64
N ILE A 131 20.29 -2.67 -10.57
CA ILE A 131 20.39 -1.24 -10.34
C ILE A 131 18.97 -0.69 -10.10
N GLN A 132 18.82 0.11 -9.06
CA GLN A 132 17.61 0.82 -8.72
C GLN A 132 17.91 2.31 -8.62
N ASP A 133 17.30 3.10 -9.50
CA ASP A 133 17.36 4.56 -9.50
C ASP A 133 16.00 5.13 -9.11
N GLY A 134 15.95 5.89 -8.02
CA GLY A 134 14.74 6.53 -7.51
C GLY A 134 14.86 8.05 -7.50
N HIS A 135 13.81 8.77 -7.86
CA HIS A 135 13.76 10.21 -7.64
C HIS A 135 12.34 10.72 -7.42
N SER A 136 12.24 11.85 -6.73
CA SER A 136 11.01 12.62 -6.62
C SER A 136 10.62 13.15 -8.00
N ILE A 137 9.34 13.01 -8.34
CA ILE A 137 8.71 13.66 -9.51
C ILE A 137 7.76 14.79 -9.09
N GLY A 138 7.94 15.30 -7.87
CA GLY A 138 7.27 16.48 -7.34
C GLY A 138 5.97 16.19 -6.61
N THR A 139 5.12 17.22 -6.52
CA THR A 139 3.84 17.18 -5.80
C THR A 139 2.70 17.56 -6.74
N LYS A 140 1.52 16.97 -6.55
CA LYS A 140 0.29 17.41 -7.23
C LYS A 140 -0.95 17.15 -6.37
N ASN A 141 -2.01 17.89 -6.64
CA ASN A 141 -3.32 17.59 -6.05
C ASN A 141 -4.02 16.48 -6.84
N ILE A 142 -4.43 15.41 -6.17
CA ILE A 142 -5.21 14.31 -6.74
C ILE A 142 -6.46 14.14 -5.88
N GLN A 143 -7.63 14.37 -6.48
CA GLN A 143 -8.93 14.22 -5.81
C GLN A 143 -9.02 14.96 -4.45
N GLY A 144 -8.45 16.16 -4.38
CA GLY A 144 -8.46 16.99 -3.17
C GLY A 144 -7.35 16.67 -2.15
N PHE A 145 -6.48 15.69 -2.43
CA PHE A 145 -5.33 15.36 -1.59
C PHE A 145 -4.02 15.83 -2.22
N VAL A 146 -3.16 16.46 -1.43
CA VAL A 146 -1.75 16.66 -1.81
C VAL A 146 -1.09 15.28 -1.87
N ALA A 147 -0.59 14.94 -3.05
CA ALA A 147 0.11 13.70 -3.34
C ALA A 147 1.56 13.96 -3.75
N PHE A 148 2.44 13.11 -3.28
CA PHE A 148 3.88 13.12 -3.53
C PHE A 148 4.21 12.02 -4.53
N GLY A 149 4.91 12.38 -5.59
CA GLY A 149 5.27 11.49 -6.68
C GLY A 149 6.69 10.98 -6.53
N HIS A 150 6.88 9.69 -6.77
CA HIS A 150 8.19 9.06 -6.87
C HIS A 150 8.24 8.20 -8.14
N LEU A 151 9.37 8.28 -8.86
CA LEU A 151 9.67 7.42 -10.00
C LEU A 151 10.87 6.54 -9.64
N THR A 152 10.71 5.24 -9.82
CA THR A 152 11.77 4.25 -9.62
C THR A 152 12.00 3.51 -10.92
N THR A 153 13.25 3.40 -11.35
CA THR A 153 13.65 2.56 -12.48
C THR A 153 14.51 1.43 -11.96
N PHE A 154 14.21 0.21 -12.38
CA PHE A 154 14.96 -0.99 -12.08
C PHE A 154 15.59 -1.51 -13.36
N LYS A 155 16.89 -1.78 -13.35
CA LYS A 155 17.63 -2.31 -14.50
C LYS A 155 18.62 -3.37 -14.07
N GLY A 156 18.80 -4.40 -14.89
CA GLY A 156 19.88 -5.37 -14.72
C GLY A 156 19.37 -6.80 -14.74
N THR A 157 20.09 -7.68 -14.08
CA THR A 157 19.83 -9.12 -14.12
C THR A 157 20.07 -9.68 -12.72
N ASP A 158 19.08 -10.39 -12.20
CA ASP A 158 19.18 -10.99 -10.87
C ASP A 158 20.14 -12.20 -10.85
N GLU A 159 20.42 -12.73 -9.66
CA GLU A 159 21.29 -13.90 -9.45
C GLU A 159 20.81 -15.18 -10.18
N LYS A 160 19.56 -15.20 -10.64
CA LYS A 160 18.95 -16.30 -11.38
C LYS A 160 18.89 -16.04 -12.89
N ALA A 161 19.62 -15.03 -13.37
CA ALA A 161 19.65 -14.61 -14.76
C ALA A 161 18.31 -14.03 -15.30
N ASN A 162 17.38 -13.62 -14.43
CA ASN A 162 16.17 -12.95 -14.88
C ASN A 162 16.48 -11.47 -15.15
N ILE A 163 16.22 -11.04 -16.38
CA ILE A 163 16.33 -9.63 -16.75
C ILE A 163 15.22 -8.86 -16.07
N THR A 164 15.59 -7.76 -15.42
CA THR A 164 14.64 -6.78 -14.89
C THR A 164 14.93 -5.46 -15.59
N ASP A 165 13.98 -4.97 -16.38
CA ASP A 165 13.94 -3.59 -16.84
C ASP A 165 12.51 -3.08 -16.67
N ARG A 166 12.27 -2.28 -15.64
CA ARG A 166 10.94 -1.75 -15.37
C ARG A 166 10.97 -0.39 -14.70
N THR A 167 9.89 0.35 -14.89
CA THR A 167 9.67 1.63 -14.22
C THR A 167 8.43 1.55 -13.34
N GLU A 168 8.52 2.11 -12.14
CA GLU A 168 7.42 2.24 -11.18
C GLU A 168 7.22 3.73 -10.84
N GLU A 169 6.07 4.27 -11.21
CA GLU A 169 5.60 5.60 -10.82
C GLU A 169 4.57 5.46 -9.71
N VAL A 170 4.75 6.14 -8.59
CA VAL A 170 3.84 6.10 -7.44
C VAL A 170 3.50 7.50 -6.99
N TRP A 171 2.21 7.76 -6.79
CA TRP A 171 1.69 8.96 -6.15
C TRP A 171 0.97 8.60 -4.86
N GLU A 172 1.44 9.15 -3.75
CA GLU A 172 0.91 8.87 -2.42
C GLU A 172 0.58 10.13 -1.63
N SER A 173 -0.48 10.08 -0.83
CA SER A 173 -0.79 11.12 0.14
C SER A 173 -0.56 10.58 1.55
N PRO A 174 0.04 11.36 2.46
CA PRO A 174 0.19 10.95 3.85
C PRO A 174 -1.14 10.78 4.57
N LEU A 175 -2.25 11.25 4.01
CA LEU A 175 -3.57 11.11 4.62
C LEU A 175 -4.28 9.83 4.20
N VAL A 176 -4.06 9.35 2.97
CA VAL A 176 -4.84 8.24 2.38
C VAL A 176 -3.99 7.13 1.74
N GLY A 177 -2.66 7.22 1.87
CA GLY A 177 -1.69 6.30 1.28
C GLY A 177 -1.55 6.48 -0.23
N VAL A 178 -1.18 5.40 -0.92
CA VAL A 178 -1.05 5.39 -2.39
C VAL A 178 -2.40 5.71 -3.05
N ILE A 179 -2.41 6.71 -3.92
CA ILE A 179 -3.58 7.13 -4.70
C ILE A 179 -3.48 6.62 -6.14
N ASN A 180 -2.27 6.62 -6.71
CA ASN A 180 -2.03 6.11 -8.06
C ASN A 180 -0.68 5.40 -8.08
N ALA A 181 -0.61 4.27 -8.76
CA ALA A 181 0.65 3.62 -9.07
C ALA A 181 0.61 3.03 -10.47
N LYS A 182 1.69 3.22 -11.23
CA LYS A 182 1.87 2.66 -12.57
C LYS A 182 3.16 1.86 -12.59
N THR A 183 3.11 0.69 -13.20
CA THR A 183 4.29 -0.12 -13.49
C THR A 183 4.37 -0.37 -14.98
N GLU A 184 5.55 -0.18 -15.56
CA GLU A 184 5.86 -0.49 -16.95
C GLU A 184 7.01 -1.48 -16.97
N ASP A 185 6.76 -2.70 -17.45
CA ASP A 185 7.77 -3.73 -17.69
C ASP A 185 8.27 -3.62 -19.14
N HIS A 186 9.52 -3.20 -19.30
CA HIS A 186 10.14 -2.98 -20.60
C HIS A 186 10.68 -4.27 -21.22
N VAL A 187 10.77 -5.36 -20.46
CA VAL A 187 11.18 -6.68 -20.96
C VAL A 187 9.97 -7.42 -21.52
N GLY A 188 8.90 -7.53 -20.73
CA GLY A 188 7.67 -8.21 -21.11
C GLY A 188 6.71 -7.37 -21.96
N GLY A 189 6.90 -6.04 -21.99
CA GLY A 189 5.96 -5.09 -22.60
C GLY A 189 4.66 -4.94 -21.80
N GLU A 190 4.65 -5.39 -20.55
CA GLU A 190 3.47 -5.47 -19.69
C GLU A 190 3.33 -4.21 -18.84
N ASN A 191 2.14 -3.59 -18.88
CA ASN A 191 1.83 -2.40 -18.08
C ASN A 191 0.73 -2.69 -17.07
N SER A 192 0.87 -2.17 -15.85
CA SER A 192 -0.19 -2.20 -14.85
C SER A 192 -0.42 -0.82 -14.24
N THR A 193 -1.67 -0.54 -13.87
CA THR A 193 -2.05 0.69 -13.17
C THR A 193 -3.00 0.36 -12.03
N MET A 194 -2.77 0.98 -10.88
CA MET A 194 -3.69 1.03 -9.76
C MET A 194 -4.12 2.48 -9.54
N ILE A 195 -5.43 2.72 -9.47
CA ILE A 195 -6.00 4.02 -9.17
C ILE A 195 -6.96 3.89 -8.00
N ARG A 196 -6.80 4.72 -6.99
CA ARG A 196 -7.76 4.88 -5.91
C ARG A 196 -8.58 6.14 -6.12
N GLY A 197 -9.89 6.02 -5.98
CA GLY A 197 -10.78 7.16 -6.05
C GLY A 197 -12.08 6.99 -5.29
N ASN A 198 -13.02 7.91 -5.51
CA ASN A 198 -14.29 7.97 -4.77
C ASN A 198 -14.08 8.03 -3.25
N PHE A 199 -13.10 8.82 -2.81
CA PHE A 199 -12.81 8.98 -1.39
C PHE A 199 -14.00 9.61 -0.65
N GLN A 200 -14.37 9.00 0.48
CA GLN A 200 -15.32 9.57 1.44
C GLN A 200 -14.64 9.62 2.80
N MET A 201 -14.47 10.81 3.38
CA MET A 201 -13.77 11.02 4.64
C MET A 201 -14.71 10.92 5.85
N THR A 202 -15.49 9.84 5.90
CA THR A 202 -16.48 9.56 6.95
C THR A 202 -16.20 8.22 7.60
N GLU A 203 -16.70 8.02 8.82
CA GLU A 203 -16.56 6.74 9.52
C GLU A 203 -17.23 5.62 8.68
N PRO A 204 -16.49 4.56 8.32
CA PRO A 204 -17.06 3.41 7.63
C PRO A 204 -18.00 2.62 8.55
N ASP A 205 -18.85 1.80 7.95
CA ASP A 205 -19.67 0.84 8.68
C ASP A 205 -18.79 -0.05 9.58
N PRO A 206 -19.01 -0.08 10.91
CA PRO A 206 -18.22 -0.88 11.83
C PRO A 206 -18.31 -2.39 11.56
N ALA A 207 -19.38 -2.87 10.90
CA ALA A 207 -19.53 -4.27 10.53
C ALA A 207 -18.44 -4.75 9.55
N LEU A 208 -17.82 -3.85 8.78
CA LEU A 208 -16.70 -4.20 7.90
C LEU A 208 -15.48 -4.72 8.66
N PHE A 209 -15.31 -4.34 9.93
CA PHE A 209 -14.14 -4.68 10.74
C PHE A 209 -14.38 -5.91 11.64
N GLN A 210 -15.46 -6.66 11.38
CA GLN A 210 -15.85 -7.83 12.14
C GLN A 210 -15.84 -9.07 11.25
N ILE A 211 -15.65 -10.25 11.85
CA ILE A 211 -15.84 -11.52 11.14
C ILE A 211 -17.34 -11.67 10.85
N PRO A 212 -17.78 -11.81 9.57
CA PRO A 212 -19.19 -11.92 9.26
C PRO A 212 -19.82 -13.22 9.80
N ALA A 213 -21.12 -13.17 10.09
CA ALA A 213 -21.85 -14.33 10.58
C ALA A 213 -21.74 -15.55 9.64
N GLY A 214 -21.58 -16.73 10.23
CA GLY A 214 -21.48 -18.01 9.50
C GLY A 214 -20.12 -18.27 8.84
N TYR A 215 -19.11 -17.41 9.05
CA TYR A 215 -17.73 -17.77 8.76
C TYR A 215 -17.20 -18.76 9.80
N LEU A 216 -16.47 -19.78 9.34
CA LEU A 216 -15.87 -20.79 10.20
C LEU A 216 -14.35 -20.58 10.29
N PRO A 217 -13.71 -20.87 11.44
CA PRO A 217 -12.27 -20.81 11.52
C PRO A 217 -11.64 -21.78 10.51
N GLU A 218 -10.58 -21.33 9.84
CA GLU A 218 -9.72 -22.19 9.04
C GLU A 218 -9.13 -23.24 9.99
N LYS A 219 -9.36 -24.52 9.68
CA LYS A 219 -8.77 -25.61 10.46
C LYS A 219 -7.25 -25.50 10.32
N GLY A 220 -6.56 -25.38 11.46
CA GLY A 220 -5.11 -25.20 11.49
C GLY A 220 -4.37 -26.26 10.68
N THR A 221 -3.39 -25.79 9.91
CA THR A 221 -2.16 -26.54 9.62
C THR A 221 -1.38 -26.80 10.89
#